data_AF-A0A7V1HX08-F1
#
_entry.id   AF-A0A7V1HX08-F1
#
_cell.length_a   1.000
_cell.length_b   1.000
_cell.length_c   1.000
_cell.angle_alpha   90.00
_cell.angle_beta   90.00
_cell.angle_gamma   90.00
#
_symmetry.space_group_name_H-M   'P 1'
#
loop_
_entity.id
_entity.type
_entity.pdbx_description
1 polymer ?
#
loop_
_entity_poly.entity_id
_entity_poly.type
_entity_poly.pdbx_seq_one_letter_code
_entity_poly.pdbx_strand_id
1 'polypeptide(L)'
;YVSHLSHISSFMLGQTVLEIEKDEKQIFNLASTGFESTVRLAKSSADTWVPIFQNNQKNISDSLEQYIGFLTEFKNAIDTDDREKMYNMILKSNDIKRVLSGMKLNIVKLS
;
A
#
# COMPACT_ATOMS: atom_id res chain seq x y z
N TYR A 1 -2.47 -13.28 3.29
CA TYR A 1 -3.16 -12.34 2.38
C TYR A 1 -2.69 -10.90 2.63
N VAL A 2 -3.08 -10.27 3.74
CA VAL A 2 -2.78 -8.85 4.03
C VAL A 2 -1.27 -8.54 4.05
N SER A 3 -0.46 -9.37 4.72
CA SER A 3 1.00 -9.18 4.77
C SER A 3 1.66 -9.24 3.38
N HIS A 4 1.24 -10.17 2.51
CA HIS A 4 1.84 -10.30 1.17
C HIS A 4 1.52 -9.09 0.30
N LEU A 5 0.26 -8.62 0.32
CA LEU A 5 -0.16 -7.45 -0.42
C LEU A 5 0.59 -6.20 0.04
N SER A 6 0.78 -6.02 1.35
CA SER A 6 1.58 -4.90 1.90
C SER A 6 3.01 -4.88 1.39
N HIS A 7 3.67 -6.05 1.27
CA HIS A 7 5.02 -6.12 0.70
C HIS A 7 5.04 -5.74 -0.79
N ILE A 8 4.11 -6.29 -1.58
CA ILE A 8 4.02 -5.99 -3.02
C ILE A 8 3.72 -4.51 -3.26
N SER A 9 2.76 -3.93 -2.54
CA SER A 9 2.47 -2.50 -2.61
C SER A 9 3.68 -1.65 -2.27
N SER A 10 4.48 -2.06 -1.26
CA SER A 10 5.70 -1.35 -0.88
C SER A 10 6.77 -1.43 -1.97
N PHE A 11 7.04 -2.62 -2.52
CA PHE A 11 7.98 -2.81 -3.64
C PHE A 11 7.60 -1.96 -4.85
N MET A 12 6.32 -2.03 -5.28
CA MET A 12 5.85 -1.33 -6.47
C MET A 12 5.78 0.17 -6.28
N LEU A 13 5.43 0.66 -5.09
CA LEU A 13 5.50 2.08 -4.77
C LEU A 13 6.94 2.60 -4.81
N GLY A 14 7.89 1.85 -4.23
CA GLY A 14 9.32 2.17 -4.30
C GLY A 14 9.81 2.24 -5.74
N GLN A 15 9.50 1.22 -6.55
CA GLN A 15 9.85 1.20 -7.97
C GLN A 15 9.23 2.36 -8.75
N THR A 16 7.95 2.69 -8.50
CA THR A 16 7.26 3.79 -9.18
C THR A 16 7.96 5.13 -8.92
N VAL A 17 8.39 5.38 -7.69
CA VAL A 17 9.11 6.62 -7.36
C VAL A 17 10.48 6.68 -8.05
N LEU A 18 11.22 5.56 -8.10
CA LEU A 18 12.50 5.50 -8.80
C LEU A 18 12.37 5.74 -10.31
N GLU A 19 11.25 5.34 -10.91
CA GLU A 19 10.98 5.55 -12.35
C GLU A 19 10.54 6.99 -12.67
N ILE A 20 9.73 7.59 -11.79
CA ILE A 20 9.22 8.97 -11.97
C ILE A 20 10.30 9.99 -11.64
N GLU A 21 11.00 9.81 -10.52
CA GLU A 21 12.00 10.74 -10.03
C GLU A 21 13.41 10.22 -10.34
N LYS A 22 14.07 10.86 -11.30
CA LYS A 22 15.42 10.47 -11.75
C LYS A 22 16.52 11.24 -11.03
N ASP A 23 16.19 12.32 -10.31
CA ASP A 23 17.15 13.06 -9.50
C ASP A 23 17.30 12.41 -8.12
N GLU A 24 18.49 11.86 -7.86
CA GLU A 24 18.85 11.25 -6.58
C GLU A 24 18.62 12.21 -5.40
N LYS A 25 18.87 13.52 -5.56
CA LYS A 25 18.64 14.50 -4.48
C LYS A 25 17.16 14.61 -4.12
N GLN A 26 16.27 14.49 -5.11
CA GLN A 26 14.84 14.50 -4.87
C GLN A 26 14.36 13.21 -4.21
N ILE A 27 14.95 12.06 -4.58
CA ILE A 27 14.70 10.79 -3.88
C ILE A 27 15.11 10.89 -2.39
N PHE A 28 16.27 11.48 -2.09
CA PHE A 28 16.72 11.70 -0.70
C PHE A 28 15.79 12.65 0.07
N ASN A 29 15.31 13.71 -0.56
CA ASN A 29 14.32 14.61 0.04
C ASN A 29 13.01 13.86 0.32
N LEU A 30 12.50 13.07 -0.63
CA LEU A 30 11.30 12.26 -0.44
C LEU A 30 11.44 11.30 0.74
N ALA A 31 12.58 10.60 0.85
CA ALA A 31 12.87 9.72 1.98
C ALA A 31 12.72 10.45 3.34
N SER A 32 13.08 11.74 3.38
CA SER A 32 12.98 12.60 4.57
C SER A 32 11.54 13.07 4.90
N THR A 33 10.58 12.94 3.97
CA THR A 33 9.18 13.41 4.11
C THR A 33 8.20 12.36 4.64
N GLY A 34 8.71 11.23 5.15
CA GLY A 34 7.88 10.12 5.63
C GLY A 34 7.63 9.04 4.58
N PHE A 35 8.02 9.26 3.33
CA PHE A 35 8.02 8.23 2.28
C PHE A 35 8.80 6.99 2.70
N GLU A 36 9.95 7.15 3.38
CA GLU A 36 10.74 6.02 3.89
C GLU A 36 9.88 5.08 4.75
N SER A 37 9.01 5.64 5.59
CA SER A 37 8.12 4.85 6.44
C SER A 37 7.06 4.09 5.64
N THR A 38 6.61 4.65 4.51
CA THR A 38 5.65 4.06 3.59
C THR A 38 6.27 2.91 2.78
N VAL A 39 7.50 3.07 2.30
CA VAL A 39 8.22 2.04 1.53
C VAL A 39 9.14 1.16 2.37
N ARG A 40 9.01 1.17 3.70
CA ARG A 40 9.89 0.42 4.62
C ARG A 40 10.04 -1.05 4.24
N LEU A 41 8.96 -1.69 3.79
CA LEU A 41 8.95 -3.12 3.44
C LEU A 41 9.66 -3.41 2.11
N ALA A 42 9.84 -2.42 1.24
CA ALA A 42 10.51 -2.56 -0.05
C ALA A 42 12.00 -2.93 0.08
N LYS A 43 12.60 -2.73 1.25
CA LYS A 43 13.99 -3.10 1.55
C LYS A 43 14.16 -4.62 1.82
N SER A 44 13.07 -5.39 1.79
CA SER A 44 13.10 -6.83 2.07
C SER A 44 13.70 -7.64 0.90
N SER A 45 14.36 -8.77 1.19
CA SER A 45 15.05 -9.57 0.19
C SER A 45 14.10 -10.24 -0.83
N ALA A 46 14.44 -10.13 -2.12
CA ALA A 46 13.75 -10.84 -3.19
C ALA A 46 13.84 -12.37 -3.02
N ASP A 47 15.00 -12.90 -2.60
CA ASP A 47 15.22 -14.33 -2.37
C ASP A 47 14.28 -14.90 -1.30
N THR A 48 13.85 -14.06 -0.34
CA THR A 48 12.86 -14.42 0.67
C THR A 48 11.44 -14.37 0.12
N TRP A 49 11.09 -13.28 -0.57
CA TRP A 49 9.69 -12.99 -0.90
C TRP A 49 9.19 -13.69 -2.17
N VAL A 50 10.05 -13.95 -3.15
CA VAL A 50 9.65 -14.65 -4.38
C VAL A 50 9.09 -16.05 -4.08
N PRO A 51 9.76 -16.92 -3.30
CA PRO A 51 9.19 -18.22 -2.92
C PRO A 51 7.87 -18.11 -2.15
N ILE A 52 7.73 -17.11 -1.26
CA ILE A 52 6.48 -16.86 -0.51
C ILE A 52 5.34 -16.53 -1.47
N PHE A 53 5.60 -15.70 -2.48
CA PHE A 53 4.60 -15.35 -3.48
C PHE A 53 4.23 -16.53 -4.37
N GLN A 54 5.20 -17.35 -4.79
CA GLN A 54 4.95 -18.56 -5.58
C GLN A 54 4.06 -19.55 -4.82
N ASN A 55 4.32 -19.77 -3.53
CA ASN A 55 3.56 -20.70 -2.70
C ASN A 55 2.09 -20.26 -2.47
N ASN A 56 1.75 -19.00 -2.72
CA ASN A 56 0.40 -18.48 -2.50
C ASN A 56 -0.11 -17.65 -3.70
N GLN A 57 0.30 -18.02 -4.91
CA GLN A 57 0.10 -17.24 -6.12
C GLN A 57 -1.37 -16.88 -6.36
N LYS A 58 -2.28 -17.86 -6.29
CA LYS A 58 -3.70 -17.64 -6.59
C LYS A 58 -4.31 -16.57 -5.68
N ASN A 59 -4.19 -16.73 -4.37
CA ASN A 59 -4.78 -15.77 -3.43
C ASN A 59 -4.13 -14.38 -3.56
N ILE A 60 -2.83 -14.31 -3.85
CA ILE A 60 -2.13 -13.03 -4.09
C ILE A 60 -2.65 -12.37 -5.37
N SER A 61 -2.82 -13.14 -6.45
CA SER A 61 -3.37 -12.65 -7.72
C SER A 61 -4.76 -12.06 -7.51
N ASP A 62 -5.65 -12.79 -6.84
CA ASP A 62 -7.01 -12.32 -6.52
C ASP A 62 -7.00 -11.06 -5.64
N SER A 63 -5.98 -10.92 -4.77
CA SER A 63 -5.78 -9.69 -3.98
C SER A 63 -5.38 -8.50 -4.81
N LEU A 64 -4.41 -8.75 -5.71
CA LEU A 64 -3.83 -7.73 -6.55
C LEU A 64 -4.86 -7.21 -7.54
N GLU A 65 -5.69 -8.09 -8.09
CA GLU A 65 -6.78 -7.69 -8.99
C GLU A 65 -7.72 -6.69 -8.29
N GLN A 66 -8.16 -6.98 -7.06
CA GLN A 66 -8.98 -6.06 -6.28
C GLN A 66 -8.25 -4.74 -5.98
N TYR A 67 -6.97 -4.81 -5.59
CA TYR A 67 -6.18 -3.62 -5.29
C TYR A 67 -5.99 -2.73 -6.54
N ILE A 68 -5.66 -3.33 -7.67
CA ILE A 68 -5.56 -2.66 -8.98
C ILE A 68 -6.91 -2.04 -9.36
N GLY A 69 -8.01 -2.74 -9.08
CA GLY A 69 -9.37 -2.21 -9.26
C GLY A 69 -9.57 -0.90 -8.50
N PHE A 70 -9.24 -0.86 -7.21
CA PHE A 70 -9.34 0.37 -6.41
C PHE A 70 -8.42 1.50 -6.91
N LEU A 71 -7.18 1.18 -7.30
CA LEU A 71 -6.25 2.16 -7.86
C LEU A 71 -6.76 2.75 -9.18
N THR A 72 -7.29 1.89 -10.05
CA THR A 72 -7.87 2.28 -11.34
C THR A 72 -9.10 3.17 -11.13
N GLU A 73 -9.97 2.80 -10.19
CA GLU A 73 -11.14 3.59 -9.85
C GLU A 73 -10.76 4.98 -9.31
N PHE A 74 -9.77 5.04 -8.42
CA PHE A 74 -9.30 6.31 -7.85
C PHE A 74 -8.61 7.18 -8.91
N LYS A 75 -7.81 6.57 -9.79
CA LYS A 75 -7.21 7.25 -10.94
C LYS A 75 -8.28 7.84 -11.84
N ASN A 76 -9.32 7.09 -12.17
CA ASN A 76 -10.42 7.59 -12.99
C ASN A 76 -11.10 8.80 -12.33
N ALA A 77 -11.32 8.76 -11.01
CA ALA A 77 -11.89 9.90 -10.28
C ALA A 77 -11.00 11.15 -10.36
N ILE A 78 -9.67 10.99 -10.33
CA ILE A 78 -8.72 12.10 -10.56
C ILE A 78 -8.86 12.63 -11.99
N ASP A 79 -8.81 11.75 -12.99
CA ASP A 79 -8.83 12.12 -14.41
C ASP A 79 -10.12 12.87 -14.81
N THR A 80 -11.23 12.62 -14.11
CA THR A 80 -12.52 13.26 -14.35
C THR A 80 -12.84 14.43 -13.39
N ASP A 81 -11.90 14.85 -12.52
CA ASP A 81 -12.12 15.82 -11.42
C ASP A 81 -13.36 15.49 -10.55
N ASP A 82 -13.62 14.19 -10.32
CA ASP A 82 -14.72 13.71 -9.49
C ASP A 82 -14.33 13.77 -8.00
N ARG A 83 -14.45 14.97 -7.45
CA ARG A 83 -14.08 15.28 -6.06
C ARG A 83 -14.89 14.52 -5.04
N GLU A 84 -16.18 14.32 -5.29
CA GLU A 84 -17.04 13.59 -4.37
C GLU A 84 -16.63 12.12 -4.28
N LYS A 85 -16.34 11.50 -5.43
CA LYS A 85 -15.85 10.13 -5.46
C LYS A 85 -14.50 9.98 -4.78
N MET A 86 -13.54 10.85 -5.06
CA MET A 86 -12.24 10.84 -4.37
C MET A 86 -12.42 10.93 -2.84
N TYR A 87 -13.25 11.87 -2.38
CA TYR A 87 -13.54 12.07 -0.95
C TYR A 87 -14.17 10.82 -0.32
N ASN A 88 -15.18 10.23 -0.96
CA ASN A 88 -15.87 9.04 -0.47
C ASN A 88 -14.96 7.82 -0.44
N MET A 89 -14.09 7.63 -1.44
CA MET A 89 -13.10 6.55 -1.44
C MET A 89 -12.11 6.71 -0.27
N ILE A 90 -11.61 7.92 -0.01
CA ILE A 90 -10.73 8.22 1.13
C ILE A 90 -11.45 7.94 2.45
N LEU A 91 -12.71 8.35 2.61
CA LEU A 91 -13.48 8.06 3.83
C LEU A 91 -13.68 6.57 4.05
N LYS A 92 -13.98 5.80 3.00
CA LYS A 92 -14.08 4.33 3.09
C LYS A 92 -12.75 3.73 3.55
N SER A 93 -11.62 4.16 2.99
CA SER A 93 -10.29 3.69 3.44
C SER A 93 -10.00 4.05 4.90
N ASN A 94 -10.46 5.21 5.37
CA ASN A 94 -10.27 5.66 6.75
C ASN A 94 -11.04 4.82 7.79
N ASP A 95 -12.04 4.03 7.41
CA ASP A 95 -12.75 3.12 8.32
C ASP A 95 -11.82 2.05 8.92
N ILE A 96 -10.62 1.85 8.35
CA ILE A 96 -9.58 1.02 8.95
C ILE A 96 -9.28 1.43 10.41
N LYS A 97 -9.43 2.72 10.75
CA LYS A 97 -9.27 3.22 12.12
C LYS A 97 -10.20 2.54 13.11
N ARG A 98 -11.44 2.20 12.71
CA ARG A 98 -12.40 1.48 13.56
C ARG A 98 -11.90 0.09 13.90
N VAL A 99 -11.36 -0.62 12.90
CA VAL A 99 -10.77 -1.95 13.08
C VAL A 99 -9.55 -1.89 14.01
N LEU A 100 -8.65 -0.92 13.78
CA LEU A 100 -7.44 -0.74 14.59
C LEU A 100 -7.76 -0.35 16.05
N SER A 101 -8.76 0.52 16.27
CA SER A 101 -9.21 0.90 17.61
C SER A 101 -9.85 -0.26 18.35
N GLY A 102 -10.64 -1.10 17.67
CA GLY A 102 -11.19 -2.33 18.23
C GLY A 102 -10.08 -3.31 18.70
N MET A 103 -8.98 -3.42 17.96
CA MET A 103 -7.84 -4.24 18.38
C MET A 103 -7.16 -3.70 19.65
N LYS A 104 -6.96 -2.38 19.76
CA LYS A 104 -6.36 -1.78 20.97
C LYS A 104 -7.18 -2.08 22.23
N LEU A 105 -8.51 -2.03 22.13
CA LEU A 105 -9.40 -2.35 23.25
C LEU A 105 -9.31 -3.82 23.70
N ASN A 106 -9.11 -4.75 22.76
CA ASN A 106 -8.98 -6.18 23.08
C ASN A 106 -7.62 -6.51 23.71
N ILE A 107 -6.54 -5.84 23.30
CA ILE A 107 -5.21 -6.04 23.90
C ILE A 107 -5.19 -5.56 25.35
N VAL A 108 -5.83 -4.43 25.66
CA VAL A 108 -5.94 -3.89 27.04
C VAL A 108 -6.80 -4.77 27.95
N LYS A 109 -7.74 -5.56 27.41
CA LYS A 109 -8.57 -6.49 28.21
C LYS A 109 -7.88 -7.82 28.52
N LEU A 110 -6.77 -8.12 27.84
CA LEU A 110 -6.01 -9.37 27.99
C LEU A 110 -4.71 -9.19 28.82
N SER A 111 -4.41 -7.96 29.23
CA SER A 111 -3.33 -7.58 30.14
C SER A 111 -3.85 -7.31 31.54
#